data_AF-A0A9P0J7H0-F1
#
_entry.id   AF-A0A9P0J7H0-F1
#
_cell.length_a   1.000
_cell.length_b   1.000
_cell.length_c   1.000
_cell.angle_alpha   90.00
_cell.angle_beta   90.00
_cell.angle_gamma   90.00
#
_symmetry.space_group_name_H-M   'P 1'
#
loop_
_entity.id
_entity.type
_entity.pdbx_description
1 polymer ?
#
loop_
_entity_poly.entity_id
_entity_poly.type
_entity_poly.pdbx_seq_one_letter_code
_entity_poly.pdbx_strand_id
1 'polypeptide(L)'
;MNSVRMIMPLCSKQIFTGKRFNSNSNNLTKEENKILYEKLLDKSYSSEKHTEASSFAKWVTPHYKFGPSRIMNYDWSIKSIHSWYKNKKVEFHKYNQRYVPERVKSLGSDIAVAHFIVYRGGAIRFRGQDNFIRWTNKKEEYFVNLPQMYDPNYFVEAIDASSLMFYYQGIENFKNLFKLKWLNLSNNPVLDNWCLDYIGHAIPTLEYLDISNCRQITAAGIAGLQKLTQLKILVINSNNIEIQMACFALEDIIPGLFVLIQDNNDVKLETKKENLNVNEV
;
A
#
# COMPACT_ATOMS: atom_id res chain seq x y z
N MET A 1 -16.21 36.95 7.58
CA MET A 1 -16.46 35.94 6.53
C MET A 1 -15.36 36.00 5.46
N ASN A 2 -14.16 35.48 5.75
CA ASN A 2 -13.10 35.27 4.76
C ASN A 2 -12.02 34.38 5.40
N SER A 3 -12.12 33.05 5.24
CA SER A 3 -11.00 32.11 5.52
C SER A 3 -11.42 30.64 5.27
N VAL A 4 -11.63 30.23 4.00
CA VAL A 4 -11.59 28.78 3.65
C VAL A 4 -11.07 28.53 2.21
N ARG A 5 -10.49 29.52 1.53
CA ARG A 5 -9.88 29.29 0.20
C ARG A 5 -8.38 29.26 0.35
N MET A 6 -7.83 28.04 0.45
CA MET A 6 -6.47 27.62 0.10
C MET A 6 -6.09 26.49 1.05
N ILE A 7 -6.34 25.21 0.72
CA ILE A 7 -5.43 24.05 0.92
C ILE A 7 -5.99 22.86 0.11
N MET A 8 -5.87 22.88 -1.21
CA MET A 8 -5.73 21.65 -1.99
C MET A 8 -4.66 21.94 -3.05
N PRO A 9 -3.57 21.15 -3.14
CA PRO A 9 -2.66 21.29 -4.26
C PRO A 9 -3.44 20.96 -5.53
N LEU A 10 -3.43 21.89 -6.48
CA LEU A 10 -4.03 21.72 -7.80
C LEU A 10 -3.35 20.53 -8.49
N CYS A 11 -4.05 19.40 -8.53
CA CYS A 11 -3.66 18.26 -9.34
C CYS A 11 -3.69 18.70 -10.82
N SER A 12 -2.58 18.55 -11.53
CA SER A 12 -2.52 18.78 -12.98
C SER A 12 -3.54 17.89 -13.68
N LYS A 13 -4.58 18.48 -14.26
CA LYS A 13 -5.60 17.76 -15.03
C LYS A 13 -4.95 17.11 -16.25
N GLN A 14 -4.68 15.81 -16.20
CA GLN A 14 -4.53 15.02 -17.42
C GLN A 14 -5.92 14.78 -18.00
N ILE A 15 -6.25 15.51 -19.06
CA ILE A 15 -7.44 15.29 -19.86
C ILE A 15 -7.10 14.19 -20.87
N PHE A 16 -7.73 13.03 -20.76
CA PHE A 16 -7.70 12.00 -21.80
C PHE A 16 -9.06 11.90 -22.48
N THR A 17 -9.06 12.15 -23.79
CA THR A 17 -10.21 11.97 -24.68
C THR A 17 -10.41 10.48 -24.95
N GLY A 18 -11.41 9.86 -24.33
CA GLY A 18 -11.78 8.48 -24.62
C GLY A 18 -12.47 8.37 -25.97
N LYS A 19 -11.84 7.72 -26.95
CA LYS A 19 -12.52 7.20 -28.15
C LYS A 19 -13.28 5.94 -27.75
N ARG A 20 -14.61 5.95 -27.87
CA ARG A 20 -15.45 4.74 -27.77
C ARG A 20 -15.18 3.85 -28.99
N PHE A 21 -14.79 2.60 -28.74
CA PHE A 21 -14.81 1.55 -29.76
C PHE A 21 -16.25 1.16 -30.05
N ASN A 22 -16.65 1.21 -31.32
CA ASN A 22 -17.93 0.70 -31.81
C ASN A 22 -17.73 -0.76 -32.22
N SER A 23 -18.36 -1.71 -31.53
CA SER A 23 -18.43 -3.10 -31.99
C SER A 23 -19.70 -3.30 -32.82
N ASN A 24 -19.52 -3.62 -34.10
CA ASN A 24 -20.58 -4.08 -35.00
C ASN A 24 -21.08 -5.46 -34.54
N SER A 25 -22.36 -5.56 -34.17
CA SER A 25 -23.05 -6.84 -34.06
C SER A 25 -24.39 -6.76 -34.80
N ASN A 26 -24.40 -7.22 -36.05
CA ASN A 26 -25.63 -7.47 -36.78
C ASN A 26 -26.02 -8.95 -36.62
N ASN A 27 -27.33 -9.13 -36.38
CA ASN A 27 -28.14 -10.34 -36.60
C ASN A 27 -28.28 -11.32 -35.43
N LEU A 28 -29.02 -10.89 -34.41
CA LEU A 28 -29.91 -11.78 -33.63
C LEU A 28 -31.35 -11.35 -33.92
N THR A 29 -32.24 -12.29 -34.20
CA THR A 29 -33.65 -11.97 -34.41
C THR A 29 -34.25 -11.43 -33.11
N LYS A 30 -35.31 -10.61 -33.23
CA LYS A 30 -35.89 -9.86 -32.10
C LYS A 30 -36.33 -10.79 -30.95
N GLU A 31 -36.71 -12.02 -31.27
CA GLU A 31 -37.12 -13.06 -30.33
C GLU A 31 -35.94 -13.72 -29.63
N GLU A 32 -34.86 -14.02 -30.35
CA GLU A 32 -33.63 -14.56 -29.76
C GLU A 32 -33.01 -13.56 -28.78
N ASN A 33 -33.02 -12.27 -29.11
CA ASN A 33 -32.60 -11.21 -28.19
C ASN A 33 -33.48 -11.17 -26.93
N LYS A 34 -34.80 -11.36 -27.07
CA LYS A 34 -35.73 -11.38 -25.94
C LYS A 34 -35.46 -12.55 -25.00
N ILE A 35 -35.25 -13.75 -25.56
CA ILE A 35 -34.94 -14.96 -24.80
C ILE A 35 -33.56 -14.85 -24.12
N LEU A 36 -32.57 -14.27 -24.80
CA LEU A 36 -31.25 -14.01 -24.21
C LEU A 36 -31.36 -12.99 -23.06
N TYR A 37 -32.15 -11.94 -23.24
CA TYR A 37 -32.44 -10.96 -22.19
C TYR A 37 -33.10 -11.62 -20.96
N GLU A 38 -34.09 -12.47 -21.17
CA GLU A 38 -34.79 -13.19 -20.09
C GLU A 38 -33.86 -14.20 -19.39
N LYS A 39 -33.04 -14.94 -20.14
CA LYS A 39 -32.04 -15.86 -19.55
C LYS A 39 -30.92 -15.14 -18.79
N LEU A 40 -30.51 -13.94 -19.22
CA LEU A 40 -29.55 -13.12 -18.50
C LEU A 40 -30.17 -12.54 -17.22
N LEU A 41 -31.44 -12.12 -17.28
CA LEU A 41 -32.20 -11.67 -16.12
C LEU A 41 -32.32 -12.78 -15.07
N ASP A 42 -32.70 -13.99 -15.45
CA ASP A 42 -32.84 -15.12 -14.49
C ASP A 42 -31.51 -15.60 -13.89
N LYS A 43 -30.41 -15.57 -14.67
CA LYS A 43 -29.06 -15.85 -14.15
C LYS A 43 -28.59 -14.79 -13.16
N SER A 44 -28.97 -13.54 -13.36
CA SER A 44 -28.68 -12.44 -12.42
C SER A 44 -29.60 -12.44 -11.19
N TYR A 45 -30.79 -13.04 -11.29
CA TYR A 45 -31.81 -13.02 -10.22
C TYR A 45 -31.59 -14.08 -9.13
N SER A 46 -30.81 -15.12 -9.40
CA SER A 46 -30.59 -16.23 -8.47
C SER A 46 -29.25 -16.20 -7.72
N SER A 47 -28.33 -15.29 -8.06
CA SER A 47 -26.98 -15.27 -7.45
C SER A 47 -26.67 -14.12 -6.48
N GLU A 48 -27.54 -13.11 -6.35
CA GLU A 48 -27.27 -11.96 -5.46
C GLU A 48 -28.47 -11.60 -4.59
N LYS A 49 -28.57 -12.25 -3.43
CA LYS A 49 -29.29 -11.66 -2.29
C LYS A 49 -28.51 -10.42 -1.83
N HIS A 50 -29.20 -9.28 -1.83
CA HIS A 50 -28.83 -7.93 -1.36
C HIS A 50 -28.15 -7.03 -2.41
N THR A 51 -28.93 -6.44 -3.32
CA THR A 51 -29.53 -5.09 -3.22
C THR A 51 -28.56 -3.91 -3.27
N GLU A 52 -28.19 -3.49 -4.49
CA GLU A 52 -28.08 -2.06 -4.81
C GLU A 52 -28.61 -1.82 -6.24
N ALA A 53 -29.91 -1.58 -6.37
CA ALA A 53 -30.46 -1.04 -7.60
C ALA A 53 -29.72 0.27 -7.95
N SER A 54 -29.42 0.45 -9.24
CA SER A 54 -28.79 1.66 -9.77
C SER A 54 -29.56 2.90 -9.31
N SER A 55 -28.84 4.00 -9.05
CA SER A 55 -29.40 5.24 -8.50
C SER A 55 -30.57 5.78 -9.33
N PHE A 56 -30.62 5.47 -10.62
CA PHE A 56 -31.70 5.83 -11.53
C PHE A 56 -32.97 4.97 -11.29
N ALA A 57 -32.85 3.67 -11.08
CA ALA A 57 -34.00 2.80 -10.79
C ALA A 57 -34.67 3.14 -9.45
N LYS A 58 -33.89 3.58 -8.46
CA LYS A 58 -34.38 4.12 -7.17
C LYS A 58 -35.14 5.44 -7.33
N TRP A 59 -34.85 6.22 -8.37
CA TRP A 59 -35.49 7.51 -8.63
C TRP A 59 -36.84 7.38 -9.36
N VAL A 60 -36.98 6.38 -10.23
CA VAL A 60 -38.20 6.18 -11.05
C VAL A 60 -39.25 5.31 -10.35
N THR A 61 -38.91 4.62 -9.26
CA THR A 61 -39.85 3.76 -8.53
C THR A 61 -40.66 4.55 -7.50
N PRO A 62 -42.01 4.47 -7.52
CA PRO A 62 -42.87 5.16 -6.56
C PRO A 62 -42.56 4.76 -5.11
N HIS A 63 -42.43 5.76 -4.24
CA HIS A 63 -41.86 5.69 -2.88
C HIS A 63 -42.55 4.75 -1.86
N TYR A 64 -43.65 4.08 -2.21
CA TYR A 64 -44.38 3.21 -1.25
C TYR A 64 -43.89 1.74 -1.23
N LYS A 65 -43.02 1.34 -2.16
CA LYS A 65 -42.50 -0.04 -2.25
C LYS A 65 -41.17 -0.27 -1.51
N PHE A 66 -40.50 0.80 -1.13
CA PHE A 66 -39.34 0.77 -0.26
C PHE A 66 -39.78 1.44 1.05
N GLY A 67 -39.56 0.79 2.19
CA GLY A 67 -39.88 1.35 3.51
C GLY A 67 -39.32 2.77 3.70
N PRO A 68 -39.72 3.49 4.77
CA PRO A 68 -39.45 4.92 4.93
C PRO A 68 -38.01 5.24 4.56
N SER A 69 -37.82 6.33 3.80
CA SER A 69 -36.52 6.83 3.37
C SER A 69 -35.53 6.61 4.52
N ARG A 70 -34.48 5.80 4.32
CA ARG A 70 -33.40 5.73 5.31
C ARG A 70 -32.86 7.16 5.39
N ILE A 71 -33.30 7.90 6.39
CA ILE A 71 -32.69 9.16 6.74
C ILE A 71 -31.29 8.74 7.14
N MET A 72 -30.33 8.96 6.23
CA MET A 72 -28.92 8.81 6.57
C MET A 72 -28.67 9.90 7.60
N ASN A 73 -28.85 9.54 8.87
CA ASN A 73 -28.57 10.39 10.00
C ASN A 73 -27.05 10.53 10.06
N TYR A 74 -26.51 11.41 9.22
CA TYR A 74 -25.15 11.89 9.39
C TYR A 74 -25.14 12.61 10.73
N ASP A 75 -24.49 11.99 11.71
CA ASP A 75 -24.17 12.67 12.94
C ASP A 75 -23.16 13.77 12.57
N TRP A 76 -23.53 15.04 12.71
CA TRP A 76 -22.65 16.20 12.51
C TRP A 76 -21.92 16.59 13.80
N SER A 77 -21.93 15.71 14.81
CA SER A 77 -21.10 15.87 16.01
C SER A 77 -19.64 16.14 15.65
N ILE A 78 -18.97 16.97 16.45
CA ILE A 78 -17.54 17.24 16.31
C ILE A 78 -16.72 15.94 16.33
N LYS A 79 -17.16 14.92 17.08
CA LYS A 79 -16.51 13.60 17.11
C LYS A 79 -16.64 12.85 15.78
N SER A 80 -17.81 12.85 15.16
CA SER A 80 -18.04 12.17 13.88
C SER A 80 -17.36 12.91 12.73
N ILE A 81 -17.34 14.25 12.76
CA ILE A 81 -16.59 15.08 11.79
C ILE A 81 -15.07 14.80 11.91
N HIS A 82 -14.54 14.73 13.13
CA HIS A 82 -13.12 14.40 13.36
C HIS A 82 -12.77 12.99 12.88
N SER A 83 -13.61 12.00 13.18
CA SER A 83 -13.44 10.63 12.70
C SER A 83 -13.55 10.54 11.17
N TRP A 84 -14.49 11.26 10.57
CA TRP A 84 -14.61 11.38 9.12
C TRP A 84 -13.35 11.98 8.50
N TYR A 85 -12.81 13.06 9.07
CA TYR A 85 -11.59 13.70 8.58
C TYR A 85 -10.38 12.76 8.67
N LYS A 86 -10.24 12.04 9.80
CA LYS A 86 -9.22 10.99 9.95
C LYS A 86 -9.35 9.92 8.86
N ASN A 87 -10.56 9.43 8.60
CA ASN A 87 -10.81 8.43 7.57
C ASN A 87 -10.49 8.96 6.18
N LYS A 88 -10.86 10.21 5.86
CA LYS A 88 -10.49 10.85 4.59
C LYS A 88 -8.99 11.02 4.40
N LYS A 89 -8.26 11.34 5.48
CA LYS A 89 -6.79 11.37 5.44
C LYS A 89 -6.21 9.99 5.12
N VAL A 90 -6.73 8.94 5.75
CA VAL A 90 -6.33 7.54 5.47
C VAL A 90 -6.63 7.16 4.01
N GLU A 91 -7.83 7.44 3.50
CA GLU A 91 -8.20 7.19 2.10
C GLU A 91 -7.27 7.92 1.12
N PHE A 92 -6.93 9.18 1.41
CA PHE A 92 -5.99 9.95 0.61
C PHE A 92 -4.59 9.32 0.60
N HIS A 93 -4.09 8.86 1.76
CA HIS A 93 -2.81 8.17 1.82
C HIS A 93 -2.82 6.85 1.02
N LYS A 94 -3.89 6.06 1.13
CA LYS A 94 -4.07 4.82 0.33
C LYS A 94 -4.09 5.12 -1.17
N TYR A 95 -4.86 6.12 -1.58
CA TYR A 95 -4.95 6.54 -2.99
C TYR A 95 -3.60 6.97 -3.55
N ASN A 96 -2.85 7.78 -2.80
CA ASN A 96 -1.53 8.25 -3.24
C ASN A 96 -0.47 7.15 -3.28
N GLN A 97 -0.70 6.03 -2.60
CA GLN A 97 0.23 4.90 -2.55
C GLN A 97 -0.05 3.84 -3.60
N ARG A 98 -1.17 3.91 -4.33
CA ARG A 98 -1.57 2.89 -5.31
C ARG A 98 -0.49 2.59 -6.34
N TYR A 99 -0.45 1.33 -6.76
CA TYR A 99 0.32 0.90 -7.91
C TYR A 99 -0.16 1.60 -9.19
N VAL A 100 0.76 2.24 -9.91
CA VAL A 100 0.48 2.94 -11.18
C VAL A 100 1.17 2.16 -12.31
N PRO A 101 0.42 1.39 -13.12
CA PRO A 101 1.01 0.53 -14.15
C PRO A 101 1.67 1.33 -15.28
N GLU A 102 1.17 2.53 -15.60
CA GLU A 102 1.74 3.39 -16.64
C GLU A 102 3.18 3.81 -16.29
N ARG A 103 3.42 4.12 -15.01
CA ARG A 103 4.76 4.48 -14.49
C ARG A 103 5.73 3.30 -14.59
N VAL A 104 5.26 2.10 -14.26
CA VAL A 104 6.09 0.88 -14.34
C VAL A 104 6.39 0.53 -15.80
N LYS A 105 5.46 0.80 -16.72
CA LYS A 105 5.68 0.58 -18.15
C LYS A 105 6.76 1.50 -18.72
N SER A 106 6.90 2.73 -18.22
CA SER A 106 7.92 3.68 -18.71
C SER A 106 9.28 3.55 -18.01
N LEU A 107 9.30 3.32 -16.70
CA LEU A 107 10.52 3.32 -15.89
C LEU A 107 11.03 1.92 -15.54
N GLY A 108 10.20 0.89 -15.68
CA GLY A 108 10.46 -0.42 -15.06
C GLY A 108 10.12 -0.44 -13.57
N SER A 109 10.09 -1.63 -12.97
CA SER A 109 9.67 -1.81 -11.57
C SER A 109 10.66 -1.19 -10.58
N ASP A 110 11.96 -1.49 -10.77
CA ASP A 110 13.05 -1.03 -9.90
C ASP A 110 13.09 0.50 -9.78
N ILE A 111 13.14 1.20 -10.92
CA ILE A 111 13.23 2.67 -10.96
C ILE A 111 11.90 3.32 -10.54
N ALA A 112 10.75 2.72 -10.87
CA ALA A 112 9.45 3.23 -10.42
C ALA A 112 9.32 3.16 -8.89
N VAL A 113 9.77 2.07 -8.26
CA VAL A 113 9.87 1.95 -6.80
C VAL A 113 10.88 2.93 -6.25
N ALA A 114 12.01 3.13 -6.94
CA ALA A 114 13.04 4.06 -6.53
C ALA A 114 12.47 5.47 -6.32
N HIS A 115 11.77 5.99 -7.35
CA HIS A 115 11.09 7.28 -7.26
C HIS A 115 10.01 7.30 -6.17
N PHE A 116 9.22 6.22 -6.05
CA PHE A 116 8.13 6.14 -5.09
C PHE A 116 8.58 6.26 -3.63
N ILE A 117 9.68 5.59 -3.26
CA ILE A 117 10.20 5.58 -1.89
C ILE A 117 10.98 6.87 -1.60
N VAL A 118 11.86 7.31 -2.52
CA VAL A 118 12.64 8.54 -2.28
C VAL A 118 11.72 9.76 -2.15
N TYR A 119 10.66 9.84 -2.97
CA TYR A 119 9.66 10.92 -2.85
C TYR A 119 8.98 10.96 -1.47
N ARG A 120 8.91 9.83 -0.77
CA ARG A 120 8.32 9.74 0.58
C ARG A 120 9.33 9.97 1.70
N GLY A 121 10.60 10.21 1.35
CA GLY A 121 11.69 10.39 2.31
C GLY A 121 12.36 9.09 2.74
N GLY A 122 12.13 7.98 2.04
CA GLY A 122 12.91 6.76 2.20
C GLY A 122 14.23 6.82 1.42
N ALA A 123 14.99 5.73 1.51
CA ALA A 123 16.26 5.55 0.84
C ALA A 123 16.29 4.29 0.00
N ILE A 124 17.05 4.33 -1.09
CA ILE A 124 17.31 3.15 -1.92
C ILE A 124 18.79 3.06 -2.23
N ARG A 125 19.25 1.82 -2.41
CA ARG A 125 20.56 1.50 -2.95
C ARG A 125 20.39 0.59 -4.17
N PHE A 126 21.01 0.97 -5.27
CA PHE A 126 21.10 0.14 -6.46
C PHE A 126 22.30 -0.81 -6.36
N ARG A 127 22.22 -1.92 -7.09
CA ARG A 127 23.31 -2.88 -7.17
C ARG A 127 24.59 -2.23 -7.70
N GLY A 128 25.69 -2.41 -6.97
CA GLY A 128 27.00 -1.83 -7.32
C GLY A 128 27.20 -0.39 -6.87
N GLN A 129 26.24 0.19 -6.13
CA GLN A 129 26.42 1.46 -5.43
C GLN A 129 26.51 1.19 -3.93
N ASP A 130 27.47 1.82 -3.26
CA ASP A 130 27.64 1.66 -1.81
C ASP A 130 26.72 2.59 -1.02
N ASN A 131 26.44 3.78 -1.57
CA ASN A 131 25.68 4.84 -0.89
C ASN A 131 24.17 4.70 -1.09
N PHE A 132 23.41 5.00 -0.04
CA PHE A 132 21.96 5.14 -0.12
C PHE A 132 21.58 6.50 -0.71
N ILE A 133 20.71 6.47 -1.72
CA ILE A 133 20.10 7.66 -2.31
C ILE A 133 18.90 8.05 -1.45
N ARG A 134 18.96 9.24 -0.84
CA ARG A 134 17.89 9.84 -0.03
C ARG A 134 17.57 11.23 -0.55
N TRP A 135 16.32 11.64 -0.37
CA TRP A 135 15.93 13.03 -0.57
C TRP A 135 15.79 13.72 0.79
N THR A 136 16.72 14.62 1.08
CA THR A 136 16.88 15.26 2.40
C THR A 136 16.09 16.57 2.51
N ASN A 137 15.88 17.29 1.41
CA ASN A 137 15.34 18.65 1.48
C ASN A 137 13.88 18.75 1.03
N LYS A 138 12.95 18.73 2.00
CA LYS A 138 11.50 18.86 1.73
C LYS A 138 11.05 20.26 1.28
N LYS A 139 11.93 21.26 1.32
CA LYS A 139 11.61 22.66 0.98
C LYS A 139 11.83 22.99 -0.50
N GLU A 140 12.64 22.20 -1.19
CA GLU A 140 12.95 22.37 -2.61
C GLU A 140 12.04 21.50 -3.47
N GLU A 141 11.92 21.85 -4.75
CA GLU A 141 11.28 20.97 -5.73
C GLU A 141 11.96 19.61 -5.75
N TYR A 142 11.19 18.55 -5.99
CA TYR A 142 11.71 17.18 -5.97
C TYR A 142 12.77 17.01 -7.06
N PHE A 143 14.03 17.09 -6.63
CA PHE A 143 15.20 16.85 -7.46
C PHE A 143 16.04 15.76 -6.81
N VAL A 144 16.17 14.64 -7.51
CA VAL A 144 16.93 13.48 -7.06
C VAL A 144 17.73 12.95 -8.24
N ASN A 145 18.96 12.52 -7.98
CA ASN A 145 19.80 11.85 -8.96
C ASN A 145 19.33 10.41 -9.21
N LEU A 146 18.14 10.27 -9.82
CA LEU A 146 17.54 9.00 -10.24
C LEU A 146 17.31 9.01 -11.76
N PRO A 147 17.46 7.85 -12.43
CA PRO A 147 17.15 7.74 -13.86
C PRO A 147 15.69 8.07 -14.16
N GLN A 148 15.45 8.94 -15.13
CA GLN A 148 14.08 9.30 -15.56
C GLN A 148 13.51 8.38 -16.65
N MET A 149 14.33 7.46 -17.15
CA MET A 149 13.98 6.49 -18.18
C MET A 149 14.42 5.10 -17.72
N TYR A 150 13.80 4.06 -18.29
CA TYR A 150 14.21 2.69 -18.03
C TYR A 150 15.67 2.46 -18.39
N ASP A 151 16.45 1.96 -17.44
CA ASP A 151 17.83 1.53 -17.64
C ASP A 151 17.99 0.12 -17.02
N PRO A 152 18.37 -0.89 -17.81
CA PRO A 152 18.54 -2.26 -17.33
C PRO A 152 19.73 -2.42 -16.38
N ASN A 153 20.59 -1.43 -16.16
CA ASN A 153 21.69 -1.52 -15.21
C ASN A 153 21.26 -1.19 -13.77
N TYR A 154 20.12 -0.51 -13.60
CA TYR A 154 19.63 -0.08 -12.30
C TYR A 154 18.65 -1.10 -11.72
N PHE A 155 19.16 -1.94 -10.83
CA PHE A 155 18.36 -2.87 -10.03
C PHE A 155 18.42 -2.48 -8.56
N VAL A 156 17.27 -2.49 -7.89
CA VAL A 156 17.22 -2.15 -6.46
C VAL A 156 17.69 -3.36 -5.65
N GLU A 157 18.70 -3.13 -4.81
CA GLU A 157 19.28 -4.16 -3.94
C GLU A 157 18.85 -3.97 -2.48
N ALA A 158 18.78 -2.71 -2.02
CA ALA A 158 18.38 -2.39 -0.66
C ALA A 158 17.38 -1.22 -0.63
N ILE A 159 16.36 -1.35 0.20
CA ILE A 159 15.35 -0.30 0.45
C ILE A 159 15.30 -0.02 1.94
N ASP A 160 15.55 1.24 2.30
CA ASP A 160 15.32 1.76 3.64
C ASP A 160 14.03 2.58 3.63
N ALA A 161 13.01 2.04 4.26
CA ALA A 161 11.69 2.62 4.36
C ALA A 161 11.29 2.79 5.84
N SER A 162 12.28 3.08 6.67
CA SER A 162 12.10 3.35 8.10
C SER A 162 11.24 4.59 8.35
N SER A 163 10.36 4.49 9.36
CA SER A 163 9.45 5.57 9.78
C SER A 163 8.51 6.09 8.68
N LEU A 164 8.30 5.31 7.63
CA LEU A 164 7.27 5.58 6.63
C LEU A 164 5.91 5.05 7.10
N MET A 165 4.88 5.23 6.28
CA MET A 165 3.53 4.78 6.58
C MET A 165 2.99 4.02 5.38
N PHE A 166 3.36 2.74 5.25
CA PHE A 166 2.87 1.89 4.18
C PHE A 166 1.52 1.29 4.50
N TYR A 167 0.59 1.46 3.57
CA TYR A 167 -0.59 0.62 3.45
C TYR A 167 -0.33 -0.50 2.45
N TYR A 168 -1.22 -1.48 2.41
CA TYR A 168 -1.21 -2.55 1.42
C TYR A 168 -1.00 -2.04 -0.02
N GLN A 169 -1.70 -0.98 -0.42
CA GLN A 169 -1.56 -0.36 -1.76
C GLN A 169 -0.14 0.13 -2.06
N GLY A 170 0.58 0.59 -1.02
CA GLY A 170 1.95 1.05 -1.16
C GLY A 170 2.93 -0.10 -1.38
N ILE A 171 2.73 -1.19 -0.64
CA ILE A 171 3.55 -2.40 -0.74
C ILE A 171 3.37 -3.10 -2.10
N GLU A 172 2.22 -2.96 -2.77
CA GLU A 172 2.03 -3.46 -4.14
C GLU A 172 3.04 -2.87 -5.15
N ASN A 173 3.63 -1.72 -4.87
CA ASN A 173 4.70 -1.17 -5.72
C ASN A 173 5.96 -2.04 -5.72
N PHE A 174 6.19 -2.85 -4.69
CA PHE A 174 7.37 -3.71 -4.55
C PHE A 174 7.27 -4.99 -5.40
N LYS A 175 6.26 -5.07 -6.27
CA LYS A 175 6.10 -6.17 -7.22
C LYS A 175 7.30 -6.25 -8.18
N ASN A 176 7.69 -7.47 -8.55
CA ASN A 176 8.73 -7.76 -9.53
C ASN A 176 10.14 -7.21 -9.17
N LEU A 177 10.44 -7.05 -7.88
CA LEU A 177 11.78 -6.67 -7.40
C LEU A 177 12.65 -7.92 -7.17
N PHE A 178 13.05 -8.59 -8.26
CA PHE A 178 13.72 -9.90 -8.21
C PHE A 178 15.15 -9.88 -7.64
N LYS A 179 15.72 -8.71 -7.37
CA LYS A 179 17.10 -8.57 -6.85
C LYS A 179 17.16 -7.85 -5.50
N LEU A 180 16.00 -7.57 -4.90
CA LEU A 180 15.92 -6.95 -3.59
C LEU A 180 16.37 -7.96 -2.54
N LYS A 181 17.38 -7.59 -1.75
CA LYS A 181 17.98 -8.41 -0.71
C LYS A 181 17.76 -7.85 0.69
N TRP A 182 17.71 -6.52 0.82
CA TRP A 182 17.64 -5.86 2.11
C TRP A 182 16.44 -4.90 2.15
N LEU A 183 15.56 -5.09 3.13
CA LEU A 183 14.36 -4.29 3.29
C LEU A 183 14.19 -3.88 4.75
N ASN A 184 14.25 -2.58 5.00
CA ASN A 184 13.95 -2.01 6.30
C ASN A 184 12.56 -1.34 6.30
N LEU A 185 11.64 -1.90 7.09
CA LEU A 185 10.29 -1.41 7.35
C LEU A 185 10.10 -1.07 8.83
N SER A 186 11.17 -0.76 9.56
CA SER A 186 11.07 -0.35 10.96
C SER A 186 10.21 0.91 11.16
N ASN A 187 9.62 1.03 12.34
CA ASN A 187 8.79 2.17 12.76
C ASN A 187 7.59 2.47 11.84
N ASN A 188 7.02 1.47 11.16
CA ASN A 188 5.81 1.64 10.35
C ASN A 188 4.54 1.40 11.21
N PRO A 189 3.74 2.44 11.54
CA PRO A 189 2.61 2.28 12.47
C PRO A 189 1.38 1.59 11.87
N VAL A 190 1.31 1.48 10.54
CA VAL A 190 0.12 0.99 9.81
C VAL A 190 0.42 -0.24 8.93
N LEU A 191 1.56 -0.88 9.15
CA LEU A 191 1.93 -2.08 8.42
C LEU A 191 1.12 -3.28 8.94
N ASP A 192 0.15 -3.73 8.13
CA ASP A 192 -0.75 -4.83 8.45
C ASP A 192 -0.16 -6.22 8.12
N ASN A 193 -0.73 -7.27 8.71
CA ASN A 193 -0.38 -8.67 8.43
C ASN A 193 -0.46 -9.04 6.93
N TRP A 194 -1.44 -8.50 6.20
CA TRP A 194 -1.56 -8.71 4.76
C TRP A 194 -0.37 -8.15 3.97
N CYS A 195 0.27 -7.09 4.47
CA CYS A 195 1.47 -6.54 3.84
C CYS A 195 2.64 -7.53 3.96
N LEU A 196 2.79 -8.19 5.11
CA LEU A 196 3.84 -9.19 5.31
C LEU A 196 3.62 -10.44 4.45
N ASP A 197 2.39 -10.94 4.36
CA ASP A 197 2.09 -12.08 3.48
C ASP A 197 2.34 -11.73 1.99
N TYR A 198 2.01 -10.49 1.59
CA TYR A 198 2.34 -10.00 0.26
C TYR A 198 3.85 -9.93 0.02
N ILE A 199 4.63 -9.38 0.97
CA ILE A 199 6.10 -9.35 0.89
C ILE A 199 6.65 -10.77 0.75
N GLY A 200 6.14 -11.71 1.53
CA GLY A 200 6.52 -13.12 1.49
C GLY A 200 6.32 -13.76 0.12
N HIS A 201 5.32 -13.33 -0.64
CA HIS A 201 5.07 -13.82 -2.00
C HIS A 201 5.81 -13.02 -3.08
N ALA A 202 5.88 -11.69 -2.93
CA ALA A 202 6.35 -10.79 -3.98
C ALA A 202 7.88 -10.70 -4.08
N ILE A 203 8.60 -10.94 -2.96
CA ILE A 203 10.05 -10.72 -2.87
C ILE A 203 10.73 -11.98 -2.30
N PRO A 204 10.79 -13.09 -3.05
CA PRO A 204 11.38 -14.35 -2.56
C PRO A 204 12.90 -14.28 -2.35
N THR A 205 13.59 -13.26 -2.89
CA THR A 205 15.06 -13.09 -2.80
C THR A 205 15.52 -12.32 -1.57
N LEU A 206 14.60 -11.97 -0.67
CA LEU A 206 14.90 -11.15 0.49
C LEU A 206 15.78 -11.91 1.47
N GLU A 207 16.92 -11.33 1.85
CA GLU A 207 17.88 -11.90 2.79
C GLU A 207 17.81 -11.24 4.18
N TYR A 208 17.45 -9.96 4.23
CA TYR A 208 17.29 -9.18 5.45
C TYR A 208 15.96 -8.43 5.46
N LEU A 209 15.20 -8.61 6.55
CA LEU A 209 13.96 -7.89 6.81
C LEU A 209 13.97 -7.29 8.22
N ASP A 210 13.76 -6.00 8.32
CA ASP A 210 13.53 -5.32 9.60
C ASP A 210 12.08 -4.83 9.69
N ILE A 211 11.35 -5.35 10.68
CA ILE A 211 9.96 -4.98 10.98
C ILE A 211 9.82 -4.46 12.41
N SER A 212 10.91 -3.92 12.98
CA SER A 212 10.95 -3.43 14.34
C SER A 212 9.94 -2.31 14.58
N ASN A 213 9.28 -2.34 15.74
CA ASN A 213 8.36 -1.30 16.19
C ASN A 213 7.12 -1.08 15.29
N CYS A 214 6.71 -2.13 14.56
CA CYS A 214 5.48 -2.15 13.76
C CYS A 214 4.31 -2.67 14.60
N ARG A 215 3.40 -1.77 15.00
CA ARG A 215 2.38 -2.05 16.03
C ARG A 215 1.19 -2.92 15.58
N GLN A 216 0.95 -3.03 14.28
CA GLN A 216 -0.20 -3.75 13.72
C GLN A 216 0.13 -5.20 13.33
N ILE A 217 1.41 -5.57 13.39
CA ILE A 217 1.85 -6.93 13.08
C ILE A 217 1.52 -7.83 14.27
N THR A 218 0.93 -8.98 13.98
CA THR A 218 0.68 -10.05 14.96
C THR A 218 1.43 -11.32 14.58
N ALA A 219 1.38 -12.34 15.46
CA ALA A 219 1.96 -13.66 15.20
C ALA A 219 1.52 -14.26 13.85
N ALA A 220 0.27 -14.03 13.45
CA ALA A 220 -0.25 -14.48 12.16
C ALA A 220 0.44 -13.80 10.96
N GLY A 221 0.82 -12.53 11.08
CA GLY A 221 1.57 -11.82 10.05
C GLY A 221 2.99 -12.38 9.88
N ILE A 222 3.64 -12.77 10.98
CA ILE A 222 4.97 -13.36 10.98
C ILE A 222 4.96 -14.73 10.31
N ALA A 223 3.93 -15.54 10.56
CA ALA A 223 3.75 -16.82 9.86
C ALA A 223 3.66 -16.65 8.33
N GLY A 224 3.19 -15.50 7.83
CA GLY A 224 3.18 -15.18 6.40
C GLY A 224 4.58 -15.09 5.76
N LEU A 225 5.63 -14.89 6.57
CA LEU A 225 7.02 -14.80 6.10
C LEU A 225 7.66 -16.16 5.79
N GLN A 226 7.01 -17.28 6.12
CA GLN A 226 7.53 -18.63 5.87
C GLN A 226 7.90 -18.92 4.40
N LYS A 227 7.33 -18.14 3.46
CA LYS A 227 7.61 -18.25 2.03
C LYS A 227 8.98 -17.69 1.63
N LEU A 228 9.62 -16.89 2.49
CA LEU A 228 10.92 -16.26 2.24
C LEU A 228 12.07 -17.22 2.53
N THR A 229 12.26 -18.21 1.66
CA THR A 229 13.26 -19.28 1.85
C THR A 229 14.72 -18.80 1.84
N GLN A 230 14.98 -17.58 1.36
CA GLN A 230 16.32 -16.96 1.34
C GLN A 230 16.56 -16.01 2.51
N LEU A 231 15.58 -15.84 3.40
CA LEU A 231 15.69 -14.92 4.53
C LEU A 231 16.72 -15.45 5.54
N LYS A 232 17.70 -14.63 5.85
CA LYS A 232 18.78 -14.95 6.80
C LYS A 232 18.64 -14.19 8.10
N ILE A 233 18.13 -12.96 8.05
CA ILE A 233 18.03 -12.09 9.22
C ILE A 233 16.63 -11.47 9.24
N LEU A 234 15.91 -11.70 10.33
CA LEU A 234 14.67 -11.01 10.66
C LEU A 234 14.90 -10.20 11.93
N VAL A 235 14.70 -8.88 11.87
CA VAL A 235 14.77 -8.01 13.05
C VAL A 235 13.36 -7.64 13.48
N ILE A 236 13.06 -7.91 14.74
CA ILE A 236 11.77 -7.61 15.35
C ILE A 236 11.98 -7.05 16.75
N ASN A 237 11.11 -6.13 17.15
CA ASN A 237 11.01 -5.67 18.52
C ASN A 237 9.61 -5.99 19.02
N SER A 238 9.51 -6.96 19.92
CA SER A 238 8.23 -7.34 20.53
C SER A 238 8.43 -8.05 21.85
N ASN A 239 7.69 -7.59 22.86
CA ASN A 239 7.59 -8.24 24.16
C ASN A 239 6.43 -9.26 24.20
N ASN A 240 5.72 -9.47 23.08
CA ASN A 240 4.57 -10.39 23.02
C ASN A 240 5.06 -11.83 22.80
N ILE A 241 4.74 -12.71 23.74
CA ILE A 241 5.07 -14.14 23.71
C ILE A 241 4.55 -14.83 22.43
N GLU A 242 3.36 -14.47 21.93
CA GLU A 242 2.83 -15.06 20.69
C GLU A 242 3.70 -14.77 19.48
N ILE A 243 4.23 -13.54 19.40
CA ILE A 243 5.13 -13.12 18.34
C ILE A 243 6.47 -13.85 18.44
N GLN A 244 6.99 -14.01 19.67
CA GLN A 244 8.24 -14.74 19.92
C GLN A 244 8.10 -16.23 19.56
N MET A 245 6.98 -16.86 19.92
CA MET A 245 6.69 -18.25 19.51
C MET A 245 6.59 -18.39 17.99
N ALA A 246 5.96 -17.43 17.30
CA ALA A 246 5.89 -17.45 15.84
C ALA A 246 7.27 -17.26 15.19
N CYS A 247 8.14 -16.44 15.78
CA CYS A 247 9.52 -16.28 15.32
C CYS A 247 10.32 -17.58 15.49
N PHE A 248 10.19 -18.24 16.64
CA PHE A 248 10.83 -19.53 16.88
C PHE A 248 10.37 -20.59 15.87
N ALA A 249 9.06 -20.70 15.63
CA ALA A 249 8.53 -21.59 14.61
C ALA A 249 9.03 -21.24 13.19
N LEU A 250 9.30 -19.97 12.91
CA LEU A 250 9.85 -19.53 11.63
C LEU A 250 11.32 -19.96 11.45
N GLU A 251 12.11 -19.94 12.52
CA GLU A 251 13.49 -20.45 12.53
C GLU A 251 13.54 -21.96 12.25
N ASP A 252 12.57 -22.72 12.75
CA ASP A 252 12.43 -24.16 12.45
C ASP A 252 12.08 -24.41 10.97
N ILE A 253 11.31 -23.52 10.35
CA ILE A 253 10.85 -23.67 8.95
C ILE A 253 11.92 -23.22 7.95
N ILE A 254 12.62 -22.12 8.23
CA ILE A 254 13.61 -21.52 7.32
C ILE A 254 15.02 -21.83 7.83
N PRO A 255 15.73 -22.81 7.24
CA PRO A 255 17.04 -23.19 7.73
C PRO A 255 18.05 -22.05 7.53
N GLY A 256 18.73 -21.66 8.62
CA GLY A 256 19.72 -20.58 8.59
C GLY A 256 19.15 -19.18 8.78
N LEU A 257 17.86 -19.06 9.11
CA LEU A 257 17.26 -17.82 9.59
C LEU A 257 17.73 -17.54 11.03
N PHE A 258 18.14 -16.30 11.27
CA PHE A 258 18.42 -15.77 12.60
C PHE A 258 17.42 -14.65 12.90
N VAL A 259 16.62 -14.82 13.95
CA VAL A 259 15.71 -13.77 14.42
C VAL A 259 16.37 -12.97 15.53
N LEU A 260 16.55 -11.68 15.29
CA LEU A 260 17.04 -10.72 16.27
C LEU A 260 15.84 -10.06 16.95
N ILE A 261 15.58 -10.45 18.19
CA ILE A 261 14.54 -9.86 19.04
C ILE A 261 15.19 -8.75 19.87
N GLN A 262 14.93 -7.50 19.52
CA GLN A 262 15.43 -6.33 20.25
C GLN A 262 14.48 -5.99 21.40
N ASP A 263 15.03 -5.77 22.59
CA ASP A 263 14.26 -5.25 23.71
C ASP A 263 14.00 -3.75 23.53
N ASN A 264 12.79 -3.30 23.84
CA ASN A 264 12.36 -1.90 23.75
C ASN A 264 13.26 -0.88 24.51
N ASN A 265 14.16 -1.35 25.37
CA ASN A 265 15.08 -0.53 26.13
C ASN A 265 16.31 -0.10 25.31
N ASP A 266 16.73 -0.88 24.32
CA ASP A 266 17.92 -0.59 23.50
C ASP A 266 17.64 0.54 22.49
N VAL A 267 16.43 0.55 21.90
CA VAL A 267 15.98 1.62 20.99
C VAL A 267 15.84 2.98 21.71
N LYS A 268 15.48 2.98 23.00
CA LYS A 268 15.45 4.20 23.83
C LYS A 268 16.85 4.74 24.11
N LEU A 269 17.86 3.88 24.19
CA LEU A 269 19.25 4.29 24.37
C LEU A 269 19.84 4.87 23.07
N GLU A 270 19.53 4.28 21.92
CA GLU A 270 19.94 4.79 20.61
C GLU A 270 19.30 6.14 20.27
N THR A 271 17.98 6.26 20.44
CA THR A 271 17.27 7.53 20.25
C THR A 271 17.75 8.62 21.22
N LYS A 272 18.16 8.26 22.45
CA LYS A 272 18.76 9.21 23.39
C LYS A 272 20.16 9.65 22.96
N LYS A 273 20.97 8.75 22.39
CA LYS A 273 22.31 9.08 21.83
C LYS A 273 22.20 9.97 20.59
N GLU A 274 21.28 9.69 19.68
CA GLU A 274 21.05 10.54 18.49
C GLU A 274 20.58 11.95 18.89
N ASN A 275 19.66 12.05 19.85
CA ASN A 275 19.21 13.35 20.35
C ASN A 275 20.27 14.11 21.17
N LEU A 276 21.24 13.43 21.78
CA LEU A 276 22.38 14.07 22.43
C LEU A 276 23.38 14.61 21.39
N ASN A 277 23.66 13.85 20.32
CA ASN A 277 24.57 14.26 19.26
C ASN A 277 24.04 15.44 18.41
N VAL A 278 22.72 15.63 18.33
CA VAL A 278 22.11 16.77 17.62
C VAL A 278 22.15 18.07 18.44
N ASN A 279 22.33 17.98 19.77
CA ASN A 279 22.37 19.15 20.66
C ASN A 279 23.80 19.62 20.98
N GLU A 280 24.84 18.96 20.44
CA GLU A 280 26.25 19.33 20.61
C GLU A 280 26.92 19.89 19.34
N VAL A 281 26.14 20.39 18.38
CA VAL A 281 26.63 21.12 17.18
C VAL A 281 26.00 22.50 17.07
#